data_AF-A0A380HIG7-F1
#
_entry.id   AF-A0A380HIG7-F1
#
_cell.length_a   1.000
_cell.length_b   1.000
_cell.length_c   1.000
_cell.angle_alpha   90.00
_cell.angle_beta   90.00
_cell.angle_gamma   90.00
#
_symmetry.space_group_name_H-M   'P 1'
#
loop_
_entity.id
_entity.type
_entity.pdbx_description
1 polymer ?
#
loop_
_entity_poly.entity_id
_entity_poly.type
_entity_poly.pdbx_seq_one_letter_code
_entity_poly.pdbx_strand_id
1 'polypeptide(L)' 'MTGALSKVEQFYLGDKQNEVMLHYNRTEKIKQLYSDIKLDEMETLVGAKFVKLFTDIDLADDEVVSIFVFDKSIE' A
#
# COMPACT_ATOMS: atom_id res chain seq x y z
N MET A 1 -5.74 12.18 0.94
CA MET A 1 -6.11 11.67 -0.42
C MET A 1 -7.21 10.68 -0.19
N THR A 2 -8.46 11.01 -0.53
CA THR A 2 -9.62 10.15 -0.28
C THR A 2 -9.89 9.20 -1.45
N GLY A 3 -10.34 7.97 -1.19
CA GLY A 3 -10.69 6.98 -2.21
C GLY A 3 -9.71 5.82 -2.35
N ALA A 4 -8.98 5.48 -1.29
CA ALA A 4 -8.09 4.32 -1.26
C ALA A 4 -8.88 2.99 -1.21
N LEU A 5 -10.07 3.03 -0.60
CA LEU A 5 -10.99 1.91 -0.46
C LEU A 5 -11.94 1.81 -1.66
N SER A 6 -12.09 0.60 -2.18
CA SER A 6 -13.12 0.30 -3.17
C SER A 6 -14.52 0.29 -2.55
N LYS A 7 -15.56 0.40 -3.37
CA LYS A 7 -16.96 0.29 -2.92
C LYS A 7 -17.26 -1.02 -2.19
N VAL A 8 -16.57 -2.10 -2.56
CA VAL A 8 -16.70 -3.41 -1.92
C VAL A 8 -16.09 -3.39 -0.51
N GLU A 9 -14.93 -2.78 -0.34
CA GLU A 9 -14.28 -2.65 0.97
C GLU A 9 -15.05 -1.72 1.89
N GLN A 10 -15.58 -0.60 1.36
CA GLN A 10 -16.48 0.28 2.09
C GLN A 10 -17.75 -0.46 2.55
N PHE A 11 -18.29 -1.37 1.73
CA PHE A 11 -19.41 -2.23 2.14
C PHE A 11 -19.02 -3.17 3.29
N TYR A 12 -17.83 -3.77 3.24
CA TYR A 12 -17.34 -4.66 4.31
C TYR A 12 -17.09 -3.92 5.64
N LEU A 13 -16.68 -2.64 5.60
CA LEU A 13 -16.51 -1.80 6.79
C LEU A 13 -17.82 -1.52 7.54
N GLY A 14 -18.98 -1.83 6.95
CA GLY A 14 -20.25 -1.84 7.66
C GLY A 14 -20.30 -2.83 8.83
N ASP A 15 -19.40 -3.83 8.85
CA ASP A 15 -19.20 -4.76 9.95
C ASP A 15 -17.80 -4.59 10.55
N LYS A 16 -17.74 -4.24 11.83
CA LYS A 16 -16.49 -4.03 12.58
C LYS A 16 -15.58 -5.27 12.61
N GLN A 17 -16.12 -6.48 12.43
CA GLN A 17 -15.30 -7.69 12.36
C GLN A 17 -14.37 -7.70 11.14
N ASN A 18 -14.74 -6.99 10.06
CA ASN A 18 -13.97 -6.94 8.83
C ASN A 18 -12.87 -5.87 8.86
N GLU A 19 -12.92 -4.92 9.81
CA GLU A 19 -11.99 -3.80 9.90
C GLU A 19 -10.55 -4.28 10.08
N VAL A 20 -10.32 -5.21 11.01
CA VAL A 20 -8.99 -5.80 11.26
C VAL A 20 -8.45 -6.53 10.03
N MET A 21 -9.32 -7.28 9.35
CA MET A 21 -8.94 -8.00 8.13
C MET A 21 -8.57 -7.03 6.99
N LEU A 22 -9.36 -5.98 6.80
CA LEU A 22 -9.11 -4.96 5.77
C LEU A 22 -7.82 -4.20 6.04
N HIS A 23 -7.61 -3.76 7.28
CA HIS A 23 -6.37 -3.10 7.68
C HIS A 23 -5.16 -4.02 7.42
N TYR A 24 -5.21 -5.28 7.87
CA TYR A 24 -4.14 -6.24 7.63
C TYR A 24 -3.85 -6.47 6.14
N ASN A 25 -4.89 -6.59 5.31
CA ASN A 25 -4.71 -6.77 3.87
C ASN A 25 -4.09 -5.53 3.21
N ARG A 26 -4.54 -4.33 3.60
CA ARG A 26 -4.04 -3.07 3.03
C ARG A 26 -2.67 -2.67 3.53
N THR A 27 -2.19 -3.23 4.63
CA THR A 27 -0.82 -3.00 5.14
C THR A 27 0.13 -4.15 4.78
N GLU A 28 -0.13 -5.35 5.26
CA GLU A 28 0.82 -6.46 5.17
C GLU A 28 0.75 -7.21 3.84
N LYS A 29 -0.46 -7.44 3.30
CA LYS A 29 -0.59 -8.13 2.00
C LYS A 29 -0.09 -7.28 0.84
N ILE A 30 -0.27 -5.96 0.89
CA ILE A 30 0.31 -5.05 -0.10
C ILE A 30 1.85 -5.14 -0.09
N LYS A 31 2.50 -5.15 1.08
CA LYS A 31 3.97 -5.31 1.17
C LYS A 31 4.44 -6.63 0.55
N GLN A 32 3.72 -7.72 0.78
CA GLN A 32 4.00 -9.02 0.17
C GLN A 32 3.88 -8.96 -1.35
N LEU A 33 2.80 -8.35 -1.87
CA LEU A 33 2.58 -8.19 -3.31
C LEU A 33 3.76 -7.47 -4.00
N TYR A 34 4.25 -6.38 -3.42
CA TYR A 34 5.40 -5.65 -3.96
C TYR A 34 6.74 -6.40 -3.82
N SER A 35 6.81 -7.41 -2.94
CA SER A 35 7.98 -8.29 -2.84
C SER A 35 7.99 -9.38 -3.92
N ASP A 36 6.80 -9.77 -4.40
CA ASP A 36 6.63 -10.85 -5.38
C ASP A 36 6.62 -10.37 -6.84
N ILE A 37 6.31 -9.09 -7.08
CA ILE A 37 6.27 -8.50 -8.42
C ILE A 37 7.66 -7.98 -8.82
N LYS A 38 8.02 -8.15 -10.10
CA LYS A 38 9.17 -7.45 -10.68
C LYS A 38 8.87 -5.96 -10.85
N LEU A 39 9.65 -5.12 -10.18
CA LEU A 39 9.49 -3.66 -10.18
C LEU A 39 10.38 -2.96 -11.20
N ASP A 40 10.86 -3.69 -12.22
CA ASP A 40 11.81 -3.23 -13.24
C ASP A 40 11.40 -1.90 -13.89
N GLU A 41 10.10 -1.70 -14.17
CA GLU A 41 9.59 -0.45 -14.74
C GLU A 41 9.73 0.75 -13.78
N MET A 42 9.42 0.55 -12.49
CA MET A 42 9.53 1.58 -11.45
C MET A 42 11.00 1.91 -11.18
N GLU A 43 11.85 0.89 -11.07
CA GLU A 43 13.28 1.07 -10.87
C GLU A 43 13.93 1.80 -12.05
N THR A 44 13.50 1.50 -13.28
CA THR A 44 13.96 2.19 -14.49
C THR A 44 13.53 3.65 -14.52
N LEU A 45 12.27 3.92 -14.17
CA LEU A 45 11.71 5.28 -14.15
C LEU A 45 12.42 6.17 -13.13
N VAL A 46 12.63 5.65 -11.92
CA VAL A 46 13.30 6.37 -10.83
C VAL A 46 14.83 6.36 -10.99
N GLY A 47 15.35 5.40 -11.75
CA GLY A 47 16.78 5.18 -11.93
C GLY A 47 17.48 4.62 -10.69
N ALA A 48 16.74 4.04 -9.74
CA ALA A 48 17.23 3.51 -8.46
C ALA A 48 16.53 2.19 -8.14
N LYS A 49 17.20 1.30 -7.39
CA LYS A 49 16.62 0.00 -7.04
C LYS A 49 15.67 0.12 -5.87
N PHE A 50 14.54 -0.55 -5.95
CA PHE A 50 13.58 -0.65 -4.88
C PHE A 50 14.11 -1.55 -3.77
N VAL A 51 14.01 -1.09 -2.54
CA VAL A 51 14.50 -1.82 -1.35
C VAL A 51 13.35 -2.28 -0.48
N LYS A 52 12.40 -1.38 -0.19
CA LYS A 52 11.32 -1.66 0.76
C LYS A 52 10.15 -0.70 0.57
N LEU A 53 8.95 -1.20 0.85
CA LEU A 53 7.73 -0.42 1.00
C LEU A 53 7.31 -0.37 2.47
N PHE A 54 7.04 0.83 2.96
CA PHE A 54 6.22 1.03 4.15
C PHE A 54 4.86 1.53 3.70
N THR A 55 3.79 0.94 4.22
CA THR A 55 2.44 1.38 3.90
C THR A 55 1.55 1.19 5.11
N ASP A 56 0.63 2.14 5.27
CA ASP A 56 -0.40 2.14 6.30
C ASP A 56 -1.69 2.78 5.74
N ILE A 57 -2.83 2.43 6.34
CA ILE A 57 -4.15 2.91 5.93
C ILE A 57 -4.97 3.37 7.15
N ASP A 58 -5.55 4.56 7.03
CA ASP A 58 -6.64 5.01 7.89
C ASP A 58 -7.98 4.66 7.22
N LEU A 59 -8.70 3.71 7.81
CA LEU A 59 -9.98 3.24 7.29
C LEU A 59 -11.13 4.21 7.56
N ALA A 60 -11.00 5.08 8.57
CA ALA A 60 -12.04 6.03 8.94
C ALA A 60 -12.06 7.22 7.98
N ASP A 61 -10.87 7.74 7.67
CA ASP A 61 -10.69 8.88 6.77
C ASP A 61 -10.47 8.46 5.29
N ASP A 62 -10.43 7.16 5.01
CA ASP A 62 -10.17 6.58 3.68
C ASP A 62 -8.88 7.12 3.05
N GLU A 63 -7.81 7.08 3.85
CA GLU A 63 -6.50 7.58 3.47
C GLU A 63 -5.43 6.49 3.54
N VAL A 64 -4.53 6.46 2.55
CA VAL A 64 -3.40 5.55 2.52
C VAL A 64 -2.11 6.33 2.38
N VAL A 65 -1.09 5.94 3.13
CA VAL A 65 0.27 6.46 3.00
C VAL A 65 1.17 5.31 2.58
N SER A 66 1.98 5.55 1.56
CA SER A 66 2.96 4.59 1.04
C SER A 66 4.30 5.30 0.84
N ILE A 67 5.34 4.75 1.47
CA ILE A 67 6.71 5.25 1.40
C ILE A 67 7.55 4.18 0.72
N PHE A 68 8.07 4.53 -0.45
CA PHE A 68 8.98 3.70 -1.23
C PHE A 68 10.42 4.06 -0.88
N VAL A 69 11.20 3.07 -0.47
CA VAL A 69 12.62 3.23 -0.15
C VAL A 69 13.44 2.67 -1.30
N PHE A 70 14.39 3.48 -1.78
CA PHE A 70 15.31 3.13 -2.85
C PHE A 70 16.75 3.01 -2.33
N ASP A 71 17.61 2.35 -3.11
CA ASP A 71 19.00 2.06 -2.75
C ASP A 71 19.91 3.31 -2.78
N LYS A 72 19.44 4.41 -3.37
CA LYS A 72 20.14 5.69 -3.42
C LYS A 72 19.16 6.86 -3.38
N SER A 73 19.70 8.06 -3.11
CA SER A 73 18.94 9.30 -3.17
C SER A 73 18.45 9.57 -4.59
N ILE A 74 17.24 10.13 -4.67
CA ILE A 74 16.55 10.51 -5.90
C ILE A 74 16.38 12.03 -5.85
N GLU A 75 17.49 12.76 -6.05
CA GLU A 75 17.50 14.22 -6.21
C GLU A 75 17.18 14.64 -7.65
#